data_AF-A0A843U8A8-F1
#
_entry.id   AF-A0A843U8A8-F1
#
_cell.length_a   1.000
_cell.length_b   1.000
_cell.length_c   1.000
_cell.angle_alpha   90.00
_cell.angle_beta   90.00
_cell.angle_gamma   90.00
#
_symmetry.space_group_name_H-M   'P 1'
#
loop_
_entity.id
_entity.type
_entity.pdbx_description
1 polymer ?
#
loop_
_entity_poly.entity_id
_entity_poly.type
_entity_poly.pdbx_seq_one_letter_code
_entity_poly.pdbx_strand_id
1 'polypeptide(L)'
;MTRFLEGMAQFVAQHRDAPVPQGGTGKVLREFLQFQPPQFLGQPDPDVARAWLDAVERTFRSMECVSEERQRDFTVVQYKARFVELGRYAPQIMADESLRTQQFVRGLRPELRQALIVARVTDLDAAYQTAAVLEADTLRTRARSAEVQTQVVPTQPRQQQGSVQTTARTATSYASTSTGTTTKSGSRRKFRRDKRQAEQRQQSVDINDKVDCC
;
A
#
# COMPACT_ATOMS: atom_id res chain seq x y z
N MET A 1 33.06 7.70 15.89
CA MET A 1 32.03 6.97 15.10
C MET A 1 32.01 5.47 15.35
N THR A 2 33.10 4.84 15.81
CA THR A 2 33.23 3.38 16.03
C THR A 2 32.24 2.78 17.03
N ARG A 3 31.91 3.51 18.11
CA ARG A 3 30.99 3.02 19.15
C ARG A 3 29.54 2.84 18.70
N PHE A 4 29.12 3.57 17.67
CA PHE A 4 27.75 3.46 17.15
C PHE A 4 27.54 2.15 16.38
N LEU A 5 28.52 1.78 15.55
CA LEU A 5 28.50 0.52 14.79
C LEU A 5 28.67 -0.69 15.70
N GLU A 6 29.50 -0.57 16.74
CA GLU A 6 29.66 -1.60 17.77
C GLU A 6 28.37 -1.82 18.58
N GLY A 7 27.65 -0.73 18.91
CA GLY A 7 26.35 -0.82 19.55
C GLY A 7 25.28 -1.49 18.70
N MET A 8 25.29 -1.26 17.37
CA MET A 8 24.38 -1.93 16.45
C MET A 8 24.68 -3.43 16.33
N ALA A 9 25.96 -3.80 16.28
CA ALA A 9 26.38 -5.21 16.23
C ALA A 9 26.00 -5.96 17.52
N GLN A 10 26.22 -5.34 18.69
CA GLN A 10 25.83 -5.91 19.99
C GLN A 10 24.31 -6.00 20.15
N PHE A 11 23.57 -4.98 19.68
CA PHE A 11 22.10 -4.98 19.73
C PHE A 11 21.50 -6.12 18.89
N VAL A 12 22.03 -6.36 17.68
CA VAL A 12 21.61 -7.47 16.82
C VAL A 12 21.92 -8.84 17.45
N ALA A 13 23.06 -8.97 18.14
CA ALA A 13 23.43 -10.20 18.84
C ALA A 13 22.56 -10.46 20.09
N GLN A 14 22.24 -9.41 20.87
CA GLN A 14 21.49 -9.51 22.14
C GLN A 14 19.99 -9.76 21.94
N HIS A 15 19.40 -9.28 20.84
CA HIS A 15 17.96 -9.37 20.58
C HIS A 15 17.53 -10.54 19.70
N ARG A 16 18.37 -11.57 19.55
CA ARG A 16 18.08 -12.77 18.73
C ARG A 16 16.93 -13.63 19.26
N ASP A 17 16.69 -13.60 20.58
CA ASP A 17 15.64 -14.38 21.28
C ASP A 17 14.58 -13.53 21.99
N ALA A 18 14.54 -12.22 21.74
CA ALA A 18 13.57 -11.31 22.37
C ALA A 18 12.19 -11.38 21.67
N PRO A 19 11.07 -11.33 22.41
CA PRO A 19 9.76 -11.22 21.80
C PRO A 19 9.67 -9.89 21.02
N VAL A 20 9.52 -10.02 19.70
CA VAL A 20 9.55 -8.92 18.74
C VAL A 20 8.48 -7.87 19.07
N PRO A 21 8.84 -6.57 19.18
CA PRO A 21 7.88 -5.49 19.30
C PRO A 21 6.98 -5.44 18.06
N GLN A 22 5.66 -5.41 18.25
CA GLN A 22 4.65 -5.46 17.18
C GLN A 22 4.48 -4.13 16.41
N GLY A 23 5.52 -3.29 16.38
CA GLY A 23 5.54 -2.03 15.63
C GLY A 23 6.13 -2.19 14.21
N GLY A 24 5.84 -1.24 13.31
CA GLY A 24 6.25 -1.30 11.90
C GLY A 24 7.76 -1.46 11.64
N THR A 25 8.62 -1.00 12.56
CA THR A 25 10.09 -1.19 12.49
C THR A 25 10.52 -2.63 12.82
N GLY A 26 9.76 -3.34 13.66
CA GLY A 26 10.01 -4.73 14.01
C GLY A 26 9.83 -5.70 12.84
N LYS A 27 8.99 -5.37 11.85
CA LYS A 27 8.82 -6.17 10.62
C LYS A 27 10.09 -6.15 9.77
N VAL A 28 10.65 -4.97 9.52
CA VAL A 28 11.87 -4.81 8.70
C VAL A 28 13.06 -5.47 9.38
N LEU A 29 13.22 -5.26 10.69
CA LEU A 29 14.29 -5.92 11.45
C LEU A 29 14.15 -7.45 11.43
N ARG A 30 12.93 -7.97 11.61
CA ARG A 30 12.67 -9.42 11.54
C ARG A 30 13.04 -9.99 10.18
N GLU A 31 12.62 -9.31 9.11
CA GLU A 31 12.91 -9.73 7.76
C GLU A 31 14.42 -9.68 7.50
N PHE A 32 15.13 -8.65 7.98
CA PHE A 32 16.59 -8.56 7.90
C PHE A 32 17.30 -9.72 8.62
N LEU A 33 16.89 -10.04 9.85
CA LEU A 33 17.47 -11.15 10.62
C LEU A 33 17.20 -12.51 9.96
N GLN A 34 16.11 -12.66 9.21
CA GLN A 34 15.82 -13.88 8.44
C GLN A 34 16.85 -14.13 7.33
N PHE A 35 17.47 -13.07 6.79
CA PHE A 35 18.56 -13.19 5.82
C PHE A 35 19.94 -13.42 6.46
N GLN A 36 20.00 -13.64 7.78
CA GLN A 36 21.22 -13.98 8.51
C GLN A 36 22.39 -13.04 8.17
N PRO A 37 22.26 -11.74 8.49
CA PRO A 37 23.30 -10.77 8.18
C PRO A 37 24.63 -11.16 8.84
N PRO A 38 25.77 -10.90 8.19
CA PRO A 38 27.08 -11.21 8.76
C PRO A 38 27.31 -10.37 10.01
N GLN A 39 28.03 -10.93 10.99
CA GLN A 39 28.44 -10.19 12.19
C GLN A 39 29.79 -9.52 11.98
N PHE A 40 29.91 -8.29 12.48
CA PHE A 40 31.20 -7.62 12.57
C PHE A 40 31.80 -7.86 13.95
N LEU A 41 32.99 -8.45 13.99
CA LEU A 41 33.69 -8.77 15.25
C LEU A 41 34.64 -7.64 15.70
N GLY A 42 34.45 -6.41 15.20
CA GLY A 42 35.25 -5.26 15.63
C GLY A 42 36.70 -5.31 15.15
N GLN A 43 36.97 -5.95 14.00
CA GLN A 43 38.35 -6.07 13.51
C GLN A 43 38.93 -4.70 13.11
N PRO A 44 40.21 -4.43 13.42
CA PRO A 44 40.83 -3.13 13.19
C PRO A 44 41.19 -2.87 11.72
N ASP A 45 41.19 -3.91 10.88
CA ASP A 45 41.50 -3.82 9.45
C ASP A 45 40.36 -3.11 8.68
N PRO A 46 40.63 -1.97 8.02
CA PRO A 46 39.62 -1.24 7.26
C PRO A 46 39.06 -2.03 6.07
N ASP A 47 39.84 -2.94 5.47
CA ASP A 47 39.36 -3.72 4.32
C ASP A 47 38.40 -4.83 4.76
N VAL A 48 38.62 -5.41 5.95
CA VAL A 48 37.67 -6.35 6.57
C VAL A 48 36.35 -5.65 6.91
N ALA A 49 36.41 -4.44 7.46
CA ALA A 49 35.22 -3.64 7.74
C ALA A 49 34.42 -3.29 6.48
N ARG A 50 35.12 -2.95 5.38
CA ARG A 50 34.50 -2.71 4.07
C ARG A 50 33.82 -3.96 3.51
N ALA A 51 34.52 -5.09 3.51
CA ALA A 51 33.95 -6.36 3.06
C ALA A 51 32.70 -6.76 3.84
N TRP A 52 32.67 -6.49 5.16
CA TRP A 52 31.49 -6.69 5.98
C TRP A 52 30.34 -5.74 5.60
N LEU A 53 30.60 -4.45 5.41
CA LEU A 53 29.59 -3.48 4.97
C LEU A 53 28.98 -3.86 3.62
N ASP A 54 29.81 -4.25 2.66
CA ASP A 54 29.35 -4.74 1.35
C ASP A 54 28.42 -5.95 1.51
N ALA A 55 28.76 -6.89 2.40
CA ALA A 55 27.94 -8.06 2.66
C ALA A 55 26.60 -7.71 3.33
N VAL A 56 26.60 -6.77 4.28
CA VAL A 56 25.36 -6.24 4.88
C VAL A 56 24.50 -5.50 3.84
N GLU A 57 25.11 -4.71 2.95
CA GLU A 57 24.39 -4.03 1.88
C GLU A 57 23.75 -5.04 0.91
N ARG A 58 24.47 -6.11 0.55
CA ARG A 58 23.90 -7.22 -0.24
C ARG A 58 22.69 -7.83 0.45
N THR A 59 22.71 -8.01 1.76
CA THR A 59 21.55 -8.49 2.52
C THR A 59 20.36 -7.53 2.39
N PHE A 60 20.57 -6.22 2.57
CA PHE A 60 19.50 -5.22 2.42
C PHE A 60 18.92 -5.19 0.99
N ARG A 61 19.78 -5.26 -0.03
CA ARG A 61 19.33 -5.29 -1.43
C ARG A 61 18.57 -6.57 -1.77
N SER A 62 18.95 -7.70 -1.17
CA SER A 62 18.23 -8.97 -1.31
C SER A 62 16.82 -8.91 -0.72
N MET A 63 16.68 -8.29 0.46
CA MET A 63 15.35 -8.02 1.05
C MET A 63 14.51 -7.11 0.17
N GLU A 64 15.17 -6.16 -0.52
CA GLU A 64 14.47 -5.25 -1.42
C GLU A 64 13.77 -5.99 -2.57
N CYS A 65 14.41 -7.05 -3.06
CA CYS A 65 13.86 -7.92 -4.08
C CYS A 65 12.63 -8.72 -3.59
N VAL A 66 12.54 -9.09 -2.30
CA VAL A 66 11.51 -10.02 -1.79
C VAL A 66 10.33 -9.39 -1.07
N SER A 67 10.43 -8.13 -0.72
CA SER A 67 9.37 -7.43 -0.01
C SER A 67 8.16 -7.10 -0.88
N GLU A 68 7.01 -6.93 -0.22
CA GLU A 68 5.74 -6.66 -0.87
C GLU A 68 5.57 -5.18 -1.27
N GLU A 69 4.72 -4.94 -2.27
CA GLU A 69 4.29 -3.60 -2.69
C GLU A 69 5.46 -2.62 -2.92
N ARG A 70 6.46 -3.10 -3.68
CA ARG A 70 7.64 -2.33 -4.09
C ARG A 70 7.40 -1.39 -5.25
N GLN A 71 6.39 -1.66 -6.08
CA GLN A 71 6.03 -0.77 -7.19
C GLN A 71 5.69 0.63 -6.67
N ARG A 72 4.81 0.76 -5.66
CA ARG A 72 4.38 2.04 -5.08
C ARG A 72 4.04 3.10 -6.15
N ASP A 73 4.87 4.13 -6.24
CA ASP A 73 4.73 5.27 -7.15
C ASP A 73 5.45 5.08 -8.50
N PHE A 74 6.20 3.98 -8.66
CA PHE A 74 6.82 3.62 -9.93
C PHE A 74 5.79 3.05 -10.91
N THR A 75 6.00 3.35 -12.20
CA THR A 75 5.33 2.62 -13.28
C THR A 75 5.75 1.15 -13.27
N VAL A 76 4.95 0.26 -13.87
CA VAL A 76 5.28 -1.16 -14.00
C VAL A 76 6.62 -1.34 -14.73
N VAL A 77 6.91 -0.48 -15.71
CA VAL A 77 8.17 -0.48 -16.47
C VAL A 77 9.37 -0.17 -15.57
N GLN A 78 9.30 0.93 -14.81
CA GLN A 78 10.36 1.31 -13.87
C GLN A 78 10.55 0.26 -12.78
N TYR A 79 9.44 -0.29 -12.26
CA TYR A 79 9.48 -1.35 -11.28
C TYR A 79 10.16 -2.62 -11.81
N LYS A 80 9.84 -3.09 -13.02
CA LYS A 80 10.52 -4.25 -13.64
C LYS A 80 12.03 -4.02 -13.75
N ALA A 81 12.44 -2.85 -14.22
CA ALA A 81 13.87 -2.53 -14.35
C ALA A 81 14.59 -2.63 -13.00
N ARG A 82 14.02 -2.02 -11.96
CA ARG A 82 14.57 -2.07 -10.60
C ARG A 82 14.55 -3.48 -10.01
N PHE A 83 13.51 -4.26 -10.27
CA PHE A 83 13.41 -5.64 -9.82
C PHE A 83 14.53 -6.50 -10.40
N VAL A 84 14.79 -6.40 -11.70
CA VAL A 84 15.88 -7.12 -12.38
C VAL A 84 17.24 -6.65 -11.88
N GLU A 85 17.42 -5.35 -11.65
CA GLU A 85 18.65 -4.80 -11.07
C GLU A 85 18.94 -5.36 -9.68
N LEU A 86 17.94 -5.36 -8.79
CA LEU A 86 18.03 -5.91 -7.44
C LEU A 86 18.18 -7.44 -7.44
N GLY A 87 17.69 -8.11 -8.47
CA GLY A 87 17.82 -9.55 -8.65
C GLY A 87 19.26 -10.05 -8.65
N ARG A 88 20.24 -9.19 -9.00
CA ARG A 88 21.68 -9.51 -8.92
C ARG A 88 22.15 -9.87 -7.51
N TYR A 89 21.45 -9.37 -6.50
CA TYR A 89 21.76 -9.61 -5.08
C TYR A 89 21.02 -10.83 -4.53
N ALA A 90 19.98 -11.32 -5.22
CA ALA A 90 19.17 -12.45 -4.80
C ALA A 90 19.15 -13.58 -5.86
N PRO A 91 20.31 -14.16 -6.23
CA PRO A 91 20.41 -15.16 -7.28
C PRO A 91 19.53 -16.38 -7.02
N GLN A 92 19.31 -16.76 -5.76
CA GLN A 92 18.45 -17.88 -5.37
C GLN A 92 16.96 -17.63 -5.71
N ILE A 93 16.50 -16.38 -5.63
CA ILE A 93 15.13 -16.00 -6.01
C ILE A 93 15.03 -15.86 -7.51
N MET A 94 16.07 -15.29 -8.13
CA MET A 94 16.09 -15.10 -9.57
C MET A 94 16.32 -16.40 -10.34
N ALA A 95 16.96 -17.43 -9.80
CA ALA A 95 17.26 -18.65 -10.56
C ALA A 95 16.01 -19.45 -10.94
N ASP A 96 14.96 -19.39 -10.12
CA ASP A 96 13.70 -20.09 -10.33
C ASP A 96 12.66 -19.14 -10.93
N GLU A 97 12.16 -19.46 -12.13
CA GLU A 97 11.19 -18.61 -12.85
C GLU A 97 9.86 -18.47 -12.11
N SER A 98 9.39 -19.54 -11.46
CA SER A 98 8.15 -19.51 -10.68
C SER A 98 8.31 -18.60 -9.46
N LEU A 99 9.41 -18.75 -8.72
CA LEU A 99 9.69 -17.93 -7.54
C LEU A 99 9.93 -16.46 -7.92
N ARG A 100 10.69 -16.22 -8.99
CA ARG A 100 10.91 -14.89 -9.58
C ARG A 100 9.60 -14.24 -9.97
N THR A 101 8.72 -14.95 -10.68
CA THR A 101 7.41 -14.45 -11.10
C THR A 101 6.52 -14.12 -9.90
N GLN A 102 6.43 -15.04 -8.95
CA GLN A 102 5.67 -14.84 -7.73
C GLN A 102 6.15 -13.59 -6.99
N GLN A 103 7.47 -13.41 -6.89
CA GLN A 103 8.03 -12.29 -6.17
C GLN A 103 7.80 -10.95 -6.89
N PHE A 104 7.88 -10.93 -8.21
CA PHE A 104 7.50 -9.78 -9.02
C PHE A 104 6.03 -9.40 -8.78
N VAL A 105 5.12 -10.39 -8.82
CA VAL A 105 3.68 -10.17 -8.57
C VAL A 105 3.42 -9.64 -7.15
N ARG A 106 4.12 -10.16 -6.14
CA ARG A 106 4.02 -9.67 -4.75
C ARG A 106 4.51 -8.23 -4.60
N GLY A 107 5.45 -7.78 -5.43
CA GLY A 107 5.93 -6.40 -5.42
C GLY A 107 5.03 -5.42 -6.18
N LEU A 108 4.12 -5.88 -7.05
CA LEU A 108 3.15 -5.01 -7.74
C LEU A 108 2.09 -4.43 -6.79
N ARG A 109 1.46 -3.32 -7.19
CA ARG A 109 0.33 -2.72 -6.47
C ARG A 109 -0.84 -3.69 -6.30
N PRO A 110 -1.63 -3.61 -5.22
CA PRO A 110 -2.71 -4.56 -4.94
C PRO A 110 -3.71 -4.75 -6.08
N GLU A 111 -4.07 -3.68 -6.79
CA GLU A 111 -5.03 -3.74 -7.91
C GLU A 111 -4.52 -4.60 -9.06
N LEU A 112 -3.23 -4.42 -9.43
CA LEU A 112 -2.59 -5.20 -10.48
C LEU A 112 -2.34 -6.64 -10.01
N ARG A 113 -1.84 -6.79 -8.77
CA ARG A 113 -1.54 -8.09 -8.16
C ARG A 113 -2.77 -8.99 -8.17
N GLN A 114 -3.93 -8.48 -7.75
CA GLN A 114 -5.16 -9.27 -7.69
C GLN A 114 -5.60 -9.76 -9.09
N ALA A 115 -5.49 -8.90 -10.10
CA ALA A 115 -5.81 -9.25 -11.48
C ALA A 115 -4.87 -10.35 -12.02
N LEU A 116 -3.56 -10.25 -11.75
CA LEU A 116 -2.58 -11.25 -12.16
C LEU A 116 -2.77 -12.61 -11.45
N ILE A 117 -3.17 -12.61 -10.17
CA ILE A 117 -3.50 -13.84 -9.44
C ILE A 117 -4.68 -14.57 -10.11
N VAL A 118 -5.74 -13.84 -10.46
CA VAL A 118 -6.91 -14.41 -11.15
C VAL A 118 -6.54 -14.91 -12.55
N ALA A 119 -5.67 -14.19 -13.25
CA ALA A 119 -5.16 -14.57 -14.56
C ALA A 119 -4.20 -15.78 -14.51
N ARG A 120 -3.76 -16.21 -13.32
CA ARG A 120 -2.86 -17.36 -13.10
C ARG A 120 -1.57 -17.28 -13.93
N VAL A 121 -0.94 -16.11 -13.95
CA VAL A 121 0.36 -15.94 -14.63
C VAL A 121 1.45 -16.76 -13.94
N THR A 122 2.27 -17.44 -14.72
CA THR A 122 3.33 -18.33 -14.23
C THR A 122 4.73 -17.95 -14.71
N ASP A 123 4.83 -16.90 -15.54
CA ASP A 123 6.06 -16.45 -16.18
C ASP A 123 6.22 -14.93 -15.99
N LEU A 124 7.45 -14.47 -15.80
CA LEU A 124 7.74 -13.07 -15.47
C LEU A 124 7.41 -12.13 -16.61
N ASP A 125 7.67 -12.52 -17.86
CA ASP A 125 7.38 -11.68 -19.01
C ASP A 125 5.87 -11.59 -19.23
N ALA A 126 5.15 -12.70 -19.12
CA ALA A 126 3.68 -12.68 -19.16
C ALA A 126 3.08 -11.80 -18.05
N ALA A 127 3.61 -11.90 -16.82
CA ALA A 127 3.20 -11.06 -15.70
C ALA A 127 3.47 -9.57 -15.99
N TYR A 128 4.66 -9.23 -16.51
CA TYR A 128 5.02 -7.87 -16.86
C TYR A 128 4.11 -7.27 -17.95
N GLN A 129 3.92 -7.98 -19.06
CA GLN A 129 3.11 -7.48 -20.17
C GLN A 129 1.66 -7.25 -19.73
N THR A 130 1.10 -8.22 -18.98
CA THR A 130 -0.26 -8.11 -18.44
C THR A 130 -0.39 -6.93 -17.47
N ALA A 131 0.58 -6.76 -16.56
CA ALA A 131 0.57 -5.65 -15.61
C ALA A 131 0.69 -4.28 -16.30
N ALA A 132 1.50 -4.16 -17.36
CA ALA A 132 1.67 -2.93 -18.11
C ALA A 132 0.36 -2.48 -18.80
N VAL A 133 -0.36 -3.42 -19.41
CA VAL A 133 -1.68 -3.16 -20.02
C VAL A 133 -2.69 -2.71 -18.96
N LEU A 134 -2.73 -3.42 -17.83
CA LEU A 134 -3.65 -3.11 -16.73
C LEU A 134 -3.35 -1.75 -16.08
N GLU A 135 -2.09 -1.37 -15.96
CA GLU A 135 -1.70 -0.04 -15.46
C GLU A 135 -2.23 1.06 -16.38
N ALA A 136 -2.07 0.91 -17.69
CA ALA A 136 -2.59 1.86 -18.67
C ALA A 136 -4.12 1.96 -18.62
N ASP A 137 -4.82 0.83 -18.50
CA ASP A 137 -6.28 0.80 -18.40
C ASP A 137 -6.79 1.44 -17.09
N THR A 138 -6.12 1.17 -15.98
CA THR A 138 -6.44 1.76 -14.67
C THR A 138 -6.30 3.29 -14.72
N LEU A 139 -5.27 3.81 -15.37
CA LEU A 139 -5.07 5.26 -15.56
C LEU A 139 -6.18 5.88 -16.42
N ARG A 140 -6.58 5.22 -17.52
CA ARG A 140 -7.67 5.68 -18.39
C ARG A 140 -9.02 5.71 -17.66
N THR A 141 -9.31 4.67 -16.89
CA THR A 141 -10.55 4.58 -16.11
C THR A 141 -10.60 5.65 -15.02
N ARG A 142 -9.48 5.91 -14.34
CA ARG A 142 -9.36 7.00 -13.36
C ARG A 142 -9.62 8.38 -13.99
N ALA A 143 -9.04 8.66 -15.15
CA ALA A 143 -9.25 9.91 -15.89
C ALA A 143 -10.74 10.13 -16.23
N ARG A 144 -11.40 9.10 -16.79
CA ARG A 144 -12.84 9.16 -17.09
C ARG A 144 -13.70 9.41 -15.85
N SER A 145 -13.39 8.75 -14.73
CA SER A 145 -14.13 8.96 -13.49
C SER A 145 -13.92 10.35 -12.88
N ALA A 146 -12.77 10.99 -13.11
CA ALA A 146 -12.51 12.36 -12.70
C ALA A 146 -13.26 13.38 -13.57
N GLU A 147 -13.41 13.11 -14.87
CA GLU A 147 -14.19 13.94 -15.81
C GLU A 147 -15.69 13.89 -15.51
N VAL A 148 -16.25 12.71 -15.23
CA VAL A 148 -17.66 12.52 -14.87
C VAL A 148 -18.03 13.24 -13.56
N GLN A 149 -17.07 13.40 -12.64
CA GLN A 149 -17.31 14.10 -11.38
C GLN A 149 -17.34 15.64 -11.51
N THR A 150 -16.88 16.19 -12.64
CA THR A 150 -16.87 17.63 -12.92
C THR A 150 -18.08 18.08 -13.75
N GLN A 151 -18.79 17.16 -14.42
CA GLN A 151 -20.05 17.44 -15.11
C GLN A 151 -21.27 16.95 -14.32
N VAL A 152 -21.56 17.59 -13.18
CA VAL A 152 -22.93 17.61 -12.66
C VAL A 152 -23.65 18.74 -13.38
N VAL A 153 -24.33 18.40 -14.48
CA VAL A 153 -25.25 19.30 -15.19
C VAL A 153 -26.26 19.88 -14.17
N PRO A 154 -26.49 21.22 -14.12
CA PRO A 154 -27.54 21.77 -13.28
C PRO A 154 -28.90 21.33 -13.84
N THR A 155 -29.52 20.33 -13.23
CA THR A 155 -30.91 19.99 -13.53
C THR A 155 -31.79 21.10 -12.97
N GLN A 156 -32.30 21.97 -13.85
CA GLN A 156 -33.30 22.97 -13.47
C GLN A 156 -34.55 22.29 -12.88
N PRO A 157 -35.17 22.86 -11.82
CA PRO A 157 -36.39 22.31 -11.27
C PRO A 157 -37.56 22.53 -12.23
N ARG A 158 -38.09 21.42 -12.75
CA ARG A 158 -39.29 21.38 -13.58
C ARG A 158 -40.51 21.78 -12.73
N GLN A 159 -41.10 22.95 -13.02
CA GLN A 159 -42.36 23.39 -12.43
C GLN A 159 -43.48 22.41 -12.79
N GLN A 160 -44.17 21.92 -11.76
CA GLN A 160 -45.38 21.12 -11.89
C GLN A 160 -46.56 22.06 -12.12
N GLN A 161 -47.31 21.84 -13.20
CA GLN A 161 -48.72 22.18 -13.27
C GLN A 161 -49.48 20.89 -13.55
N GLY A 162 -50.39 20.55 -12.63
CA GLY A 162 -50.91 19.22 -12.45
C GLY A 162 -52.19 18.91 -13.22
N SER A 163 -52.71 17.70 -12.98
CA SER A 163 -54.13 17.42 -12.89
C SER A 163 -54.31 16.04 -12.26
N VAL A 164 -55.11 15.99 -11.20
CA VAL A 164 -55.43 14.83 -10.36
C VAL A 164 -56.55 14.04 -11.03
N GLN A 165 -56.47 12.71 -11.09
CA GLN A 165 -57.67 11.88 -10.96
C GLN A 165 -57.45 10.67 -10.04
N THR A 166 -58.25 10.74 -8.98
CA THR A 166 -58.49 9.86 -7.85
C THR A 166 -59.21 8.57 -8.29
N THR A 167 -58.87 7.42 -7.72
CA THR A 167 -59.90 6.49 -7.16
C THR A 167 -59.25 5.55 -6.15
N ALA A 168 -60.02 5.23 -5.12
CA ALA A 168 -59.57 4.69 -3.86
C ALA A 168 -59.93 3.19 -3.68
N ARG A 169 -59.14 2.55 -2.80
CA ARG A 169 -59.46 1.41 -1.90
C ARG A 169 -59.62 0.03 -2.53
N THR A 170 -58.89 -0.96 -2.00
CA THR A 170 -59.37 -1.84 -0.91
C THR A 170 -58.18 -2.52 -0.22
N ALA A 171 -58.23 -2.61 1.10
CA ALA A 171 -57.25 -3.27 1.96
C ALA A 171 -57.50 -4.78 2.01
N THR A 172 -56.45 -5.57 2.05
CA THR A 172 -56.52 -6.92 2.64
C THR A 172 -55.26 -7.12 3.47
N SER A 173 -55.50 -7.32 4.76
CA SER A 173 -54.50 -7.65 5.76
C SER A 173 -54.11 -9.12 5.65
N TYR A 174 -52.84 -9.39 5.92
CA TYR A 174 -52.47 -10.46 6.84
C TYR A 174 -51.22 -10.04 7.58
N ALA A 175 -51.25 -10.30 8.88
CA ALA A 175 -50.25 -9.89 9.84
C ALA A 175 -48.98 -10.75 9.76
N SER A 176 -47.93 -10.12 10.26
CA SER A 176 -46.54 -10.49 10.42
C SER A 176 -46.28 -11.79 11.20
N THR A 177 -45.16 -12.46 10.86
CA THR A 177 -44.21 -12.96 11.87
C THR A 177 -42.78 -12.69 11.43
N SER A 178 -42.01 -12.15 12.37
CA SER A 178 -40.65 -11.63 12.32
C SER A 178 -39.55 -12.69 12.31
N THR A 179 -38.46 -12.43 11.60
CA THR A 179 -37.09 -12.63 12.12
C THR A 179 -36.20 -11.50 11.62
N GLY A 180 -35.58 -10.76 12.54
CA GLY A 180 -34.70 -9.64 12.25
C GLY A 180 -33.24 -10.03 12.35
N THR A 181 -32.44 -9.62 11.37
CA THR A 181 -30.99 -9.45 11.54
C THR A 181 -30.58 -8.08 11.03
N THR A 182 -30.18 -7.23 11.97
CA THR A 182 -29.86 -5.82 11.80
C THR A 182 -28.46 -5.66 11.20
N THR A 183 -28.33 -5.26 9.94
CA THR A 183 -27.04 -4.79 9.38
C THR A 183 -26.96 -3.26 9.40
N LYS A 184 -26.09 -2.79 10.29
CA LYS A 184 -25.83 -1.39 10.67
C LYS A 184 -25.09 -0.63 9.54
N SER A 185 -25.83 -0.05 8.59
CA SER A 185 -25.30 0.94 7.64
C SER A 185 -25.16 2.30 8.32
N GLY A 186 -24.01 2.54 8.96
CA GLY A 186 -23.83 3.75 9.78
C GLY A 186 -22.37 4.15 10.04
N SER A 187 -21.48 4.08 9.04
CA SER A 187 -20.08 4.52 9.25
C SER A 187 -19.55 5.56 8.25
N ARG A 188 -20.16 5.70 7.06
CA ARG A 188 -19.55 6.54 5.99
C ARG A 188 -19.89 8.04 6.08
N ARG A 189 -20.98 8.41 6.77
CA ARG A 189 -21.40 9.82 6.94
C ARG A 189 -20.68 10.55 8.08
N LYS A 190 -20.23 9.85 9.13
CA LYS A 190 -19.49 10.46 10.25
C LYS A 190 -18.09 10.92 9.85
N PHE A 191 -17.35 10.08 9.11
CA PHE A 191 -15.95 10.37 8.73
C PHE A 191 -15.79 11.65 7.86
N ARG A 192 -16.79 11.97 7.02
CA ARG A 192 -16.76 13.20 6.21
C ARG A 192 -17.04 14.47 7.02
N ARG A 193 -17.76 14.38 8.13
CA ARG A 193 -18.07 15.51 9.02
C ARG A 193 -16.89 15.82 9.93
N ASP A 194 -16.23 14.78 10.44
CA ASP A 194 -15.04 14.93 11.30
C ASP A 194 -13.84 15.52 10.55
N LYS A 195 -13.65 15.14 9.27
CA LYS A 195 -12.58 15.73 8.45
C LYS A 195 -12.75 17.23 8.20
N ARG A 196 -13.98 17.68 7.92
CA ARG A 196 -14.28 19.11 7.72
C ARG A 196 -14.13 19.93 9.01
N GLN A 197 -14.40 19.33 10.17
CA GLN A 197 -14.28 20.02 11.46
C GLN A 197 -12.82 20.14 11.93
N ALA A 198 -11.96 19.19 11.55
CA ALA A 198 -10.51 19.26 11.80
C ALA A 198 -9.81 20.30 10.90
N GLU A 199 -10.16 20.36 9.61
CA GLU A 199 -9.61 21.36 8.68
C GLU A 199 -10.00 22.80 9.07
N GLN A 200 -11.22 23.00 9.60
CA GLN A 200 -11.69 24.32 10.04
C GLN A 200 -11.08 24.78 11.38
N ARG A 201 -10.60 23.84 12.22
CA ARG A 201 -9.81 24.17 13.42
C ARG A 201 -8.38 24.55 13.09
N GLN A 202 -7.77 23.94 12.08
CA GLN A 202 -6.40 24.28 11.68
C GLN A 202 -6.34 25.70 11.11
N GLN A 203 -7.35 26.12 10.35
CA GLN A 203 -7.40 27.44 9.74
C GLN A 203 -7.71 28.58 10.73
N SER A 204 -8.21 28.29 11.95
CA SER A 204 -8.38 29.31 12.99
C SER A 204 -7.11 29.52 13.84
N VAL A 205 -6.17 28.58 13.82
CA VAL A 205 -4.88 28.72 14.54
C VAL A 205 -3.94 29.63 13.73
N ASP A 206 -3.92 29.49 12.40
CA ASP A 206 -3.10 30.33 11.50
C ASP A 206 -3.52 31.81 11.46
N ILE A 207 -4.76 32.14 11.87
CA ILE A 207 -5.24 33.53 11.94
C ILE A 207 -4.80 34.21 13.24
N ASN A 208 -4.67 33.47 14.34
CA ASN A 208 -4.23 34.03 15.62
C ASN A 208 -2.71 34.22 15.71
N ASP A 209 -1.90 33.42 15.00
CA ASP A 209 -0.44 33.61 14.96
C ASP A 209 0.02 34.83 14.15
N LYS A 210 -0.90 35.48 13.41
CA LYS A 210 -0.57 36.64 12.55
C LYS A 210 -0.89 38.00 13.17
N VAL A 211 -1.43 38.03 14.40
CA VAL A 211 -1.77 39.27 15.12
C VAL A 211 -0.81 39.61 16.27
N ASP A 212 0.14 38.74 16.61
CA ASP A 212 1.12 38.96 17.69
C ASP A 212 2.54 39.32 17.18
N CYS A 213 2.67 39.76 15.93
CA CYS A 213 3.94 40.21 15.35
C CYS A 213 3.84 41.65 14.81
N CYS A 214 3.67 42.59 15.74
CA CYS A 214 3.91 44.02 15.57
C CYS A 214 4.56 44.56 16.86
#